data_AF-S3ZDD7-F1
#
_entry.id   AF-S3ZDD7-F1
#
_cell.length_a   1.000
_cell.length_b   1.000
_cell.length_c   1.000
_cell.angle_alpha   90.00
_cell.angle_beta   90.00
_cell.angle_gamma   90.00
#
_symmetry.space_group_name_H-M   'P 1'
#
loop_
_entity.id
_entity.type
_entity.pdbx_description
1 polymer ?
#
loop_
_entity_poly.entity_id
_entity_poly.type
_entity_poly.pdbx_seq_one_letter_code
_entity_poly.pdbx_strand_id
1 'polypeptide(L)'
;MPGGSPTWRRASTSTHEGTETEIQSGTLAELLTPGYWVDVLRSREALVPGTVLISGTIPMTEGVDQFAEGWRVELSDPATDDTIRLAYEVRPMPEPIG
;
A
#
# COMPACT_ATOMS: atom_id res chain seq x y z
N MET A 1 -4.61 7.83 30.64
CA MET A 1 -5.13 6.81 29.70
C MET A 1 -4.21 6.82 28.49
N PRO A 2 -3.48 5.76 28.13
CA PRO A 2 -2.71 5.79 26.89
C PRO A 2 -3.70 5.60 25.75
N GLY A 3 -4.16 6.71 25.16
CA GLY A 3 -4.90 6.68 23.91
C GLY A 3 -3.93 6.33 22.80
N GLY A 4 -3.94 5.07 22.35
CA GLY A 4 -3.25 4.69 21.13
C GLY A 4 -3.84 5.48 19.97
N SER A 5 -3.00 6.20 19.21
CA SER A 5 -3.49 6.93 18.04
C SER A 5 -4.22 5.96 17.11
N PRO A 6 -5.43 6.34 16.62
CA PRO A 6 -6.12 5.60 15.58
C PRO A 6 -5.15 5.35 14.42
N THR A 7 -4.92 4.08 14.08
CA THR A 7 -3.96 3.72 13.04
C THR A 7 -4.70 3.54 11.72
N TRP A 8 -4.20 4.21 10.68
CA TRP A 8 -4.68 4.08 9.32
C TRP A 8 -4.77 2.62 8.88
N ARG A 9 -5.88 2.26 8.23
CA ARG A 9 -6.13 0.91 7.72
C ARG A 9 -5.89 0.85 6.23
N ARG A 10 -5.21 -0.21 5.78
CA ARG A 10 -5.00 -0.49 4.36
C ARG A 10 -5.55 -1.87 4.04
N ALA A 11 -6.28 -1.95 2.94
CA ALA A 11 -6.70 -3.22 2.35
C ALA A 11 -6.42 -3.20 0.85
N SER A 12 -6.07 -4.36 0.31
CA SER A 12 -5.88 -4.57 -1.13
C SER A 12 -6.61 -5.82 -1.58
N THR A 13 -7.23 -5.76 -2.75
CA THR A 13 -7.83 -6.91 -3.42
C THR A 13 -7.21 -7.11 -4.81
N SER A 14 -7.16 -8.37 -5.25
CA SER A 14 -6.83 -8.76 -6.60
C SER A 14 -8.05 -9.42 -7.27
N THR A 15 -8.21 -9.24 -8.57
CA THR A 15 -9.36 -9.78 -9.33
C THR A 15 -8.90 -10.84 -10.32
N HIS A 16 -9.50 -12.03 -10.24
CA HIS A 16 -9.28 -13.14 -11.17
C HIS A 16 -10.61 -13.62 -11.72
N GLU A 17 -10.77 -13.62 -13.04
CA GLU A 17 -12.00 -14.03 -13.73
C GLU A 17 -13.24 -13.33 -13.15
N GLY A 18 -13.11 -12.03 -12.87
CA GLY A 18 -14.16 -11.22 -12.23
C GLY A 18 -14.39 -11.48 -10.72
N THR A 19 -13.61 -12.34 -10.07
CA THR A 19 -13.69 -12.61 -8.62
C THR A 19 -12.64 -11.82 -7.86
N GLU A 20 -13.07 -10.94 -6.95
CA GLU A 20 -12.16 -10.24 -6.03
C GLU A 20 -11.75 -11.12 -4.84
N THR A 21 -10.45 -11.11 -4.53
CA THR A 21 -9.86 -11.77 -3.37
C THR A 21 -9.05 -10.76 -2.55
N GLU A 22 -9.25 -10.72 -1.24
CA GLU A 22 -8.43 -9.92 -0.34
C GLU A 22 -7.02 -10.53 -0.23
N ILE A 23 -6.01 -9.71 -0.51
CA ILE A 23 -4.61 -10.13 -0.54
C ILE A 23 -3.76 -9.44 0.53
N GLN A 24 -4.25 -8.34 1.10
CA GLN A 24 -3.63 -7.61 2.20
C GLN A 24 -4.72 -6.92 3.00
N SER A 25 -4.64 -7.00 4.33
CA SER A 25 -5.53 -6.27 5.24
C SER A 25 -4.81 -6.03 6.55
N GLY A 26 -4.62 -4.77 6.91
CA GLY A 26 -3.80 -4.42 8.06
C GLY A 26 -3.78 -2.92 8.34
N THR A 27 -2.81 -2.53 9.16
CA THR A 27 -2.64 -1.14 9.58
C THR A 27 -1.26 -0.63 9.22
N LEU A 28 -1.14 0.69 9.01
CA LEU A 28 0.17 1.30 8.73
C LEU A 28 1.16 1.21 9.90
N ALA A 29 0.72 0.80 11.10
CA ALA A 29 1.62 0.54 12.24
C ALA A 29 2.51 -0.70 12.03
N GLU A 30 2.20 -1.53 11.04
CA GLU A 30 3.03 -2.69 10.66
C GLU A 30 4.27 -2.27 9.83
N LEU A 31 4.34 -1.00 9.43
CA LEU A 31 5.50 -0.41 8.77
C LEU A 31 6.37 0.37 9.76
N LEU A 32 7.62 0.60 9.37
CA LEU A 32 8.46 1.58 10.07
C LEU A 32 7.83 2.97 9.99
N THR A 33 7.84 3.67 11.13
CA THR A 33 7.17 4.97 11.27
C THR A 33 7.71 6.00 10.27
N PRO A 34 6.90 6.99 9.86
CA PRO A 34 7.38 8.10 9.03
C PRO A 34 8.61 8.82 9.63
N GLY A 35 8.67 8.96 10.96
CA GLY A 35 9.80 9.58 11.65
C GLY A 35 11.13 8.88 11.41
N TYR A 36 11.15 7.55 11.49
CA TYR A 36 12.34 6.74 11.17
C TYR A 36 12.87 7.06 9.76
N TRP A 37 11.97 7.12 8.78
CA TRP A 37 12.37 7.37 7.39
C TRP A 37 12.82 8.81 7.15
N VAL A 38 12.21 9.79 7.83
CA VAL A 38 12.64 11.19 7.78
C VAL A 38 14.10 11.31 8.23
N ASP A 39 14.49 10.62 9.30
CA ASP A 39 15.86 10.65 9.81
C ASP A 39 16.84 9.99 8.83
N VAL A 40 16.47 8.85 8.25
CA VAL A 40 17.27 8.18 7.21
C VAL A 40 17.45 9.06 5.97
N LEU A 41 16.38 9.73 5.50
CA LEU A 41 16.45 10.60 4.34
C LEU A 41 17.31 11.84 4.61
N ARG A 42 17.23 12.42 5.82
CA ARG A 42 18.10 13.54 6.23
C ARG A 42 19.57 13.13 6.26
N SER A 43 19.89 11.99 6.84
CA SER A 43 21.29 11.53 6.95
C SER A 43 21.92 11.22 5.58
N ARG A 44 21.10 11.08 4.54
CA ARG A 44 21.51 10.83 3.15
C ARG A 44 21.39 12.06 2.26
N GLU A 45 21.07 13.23 2.83
CA GLU A 45 20.80 14.47 2.09
C GLU A 45 19.72 14.32 1.00
N ALA A 46 18.83 13.32 1.17
CA ALA A 46 17.79 12.95 0.20
C ALA A 46 16.41 13.51 0.59
N LEU A 47 16.27 14.11 1.77
CA LEU A 47 15.04 14.78 2.19
C LEU A 47 14.96 16.18 1.56
N VAL A 48 14.63 16.21 0.27
CA VAL A 48 14.48 17.43 -0.53
C VAL A 48 13.06 17.52 -1.12
N PRO A 49 12.58 18.71 -1.52
CA PRO A 49 11.28 18.84 -2.16
C PRO A 49 11.16 17.95 -3.41
N GLY A 50 10.04 17.24 -3.53
CA GLY A 50 9.78 16.30 -4.62
C GLY A 50 10.24 14.87 -4.36
N THR A 51 10.94 14.59 -3.26
CA THR A 51 11.27 13.20 -2.89
C THR A 51 10.01 12.41 -2.57
N VAL A 52 9.81 11.29 -3.28
CA VAL A 52 8.78 10.29 -2.98
C VAL A 52 9.46 9.07 -2.35
N LEU A 53 9.02 8.71 -1.15
CA LEU A 53 9.47 7.50 -0.46
C LEU A 53 8.42 6.39 -0.59
N ILE A 54 8.87 5.20 -0.99
CA ILE A 54 8.07 3.98 -0.94
C ILE A 54 8.52 3.20 0.31
N SER A 55 7.73 3.23 1.38
CA SER A 55 8.09 2.74 2.72
C SER A 55 8.00 1.21 2.89
N GLY A 56 7.77 0.48 1.80
CA GLY A 56 7.49 -0.95 1.80
C GLY A 56 5.98 -1.25 1.75
N THR A 57 5.63 -2.49 2.08
CA THR A 57 4.27 -3.03 2.01
C THR A 57 3.91 -3.69 3.35
N ILE A 58 2.63 -3.62 3.74
CA ILE A 58 2.15 -4.41 4.90
C ILE A 58 2.19 -5.91 4.56
N PRO A 59 2.12 -6.82 5.54
CA PRO A 59 2.07 -8.25 5.27
C PRO A 59 1.01 -8.62 4.24
N MET A 60 1.37 -9.58 3.39
CA MET A 60 0.43 -10.22 2.48
C MET A 60 -0.27 -11.38 3.16
N THR A 61 -1.52 -11.62 2.79
CA THR A 61 -2.23 -12.83 3.16
C THR A 61 -1.47 -14.03 2.59
N GLU A 62 -1.28 -15.06 3.40
CA GLU A 62 -0.55 -16.26 2.98
C GLU A 62 -1.29 -17.00 1.87
N GLY A 63 -0.55 -17.44 0.84
CA GLY A 63 -1.08 -18.28 -0.23
C GLY A 63 -1.93 -17.56 -1.29
N VAL A 64 -2.03 -16.24 -1.26
CA VAL A 64 -2.80 -15.47 -2.26
C VAL A 64 -2.03 -15.24 -3.55
N ASP A 65 -2.76 -15.24 -4.67
CA ASP A 65 -2.22 -14.85 -5.98
C ASP A 65 -2.41 -13.36 -6.25
N GLN A 66 -1.29 -12.66 -6.32
CA GLN A 66 -1.21 -11.23 -6.59
C GLN A 66 -1.16 -10.91 -8.10
N PHE A 67 -0.90 -11.90 -8.96
CA PHE A 67 -0.79 -11.68 -10.41
C PHE A 67 -2.17 -11.80 -11.06
N ALA A 68 -2.89 -10.69 -11.05
CA ALA A 68 -4.31 -10.62 -11.37
C ALA A 68 -4.59 -9.68 -12.55
N GLU A 69 -5.75 -9.84 -13.19
CA GLU A 69 -6.25 -8.94 -14.23
C GLU A 69 -6.78 -7.62 -13.66
N GLY A 70 -7.13 -7.59 -12.37
CA GLY A 70 -7.55 -6.37 -11.68
C GLY A 70 -6.89 -6.23 -10.31
N TRP A 71 -6.73 -4.98 -9.90
CA TRP A 71 -6.17 -4.62 -8.60
C TRP A 71 -6.93 -3.45 -8.00
N ARG A 72 -7.15 -3.50 -6.69
CA ARG A 72 -7.71 -2.41 -5.91
C ARG A 72 -6.95 -2.25 -4.60
N VAL A 73 -6.79 -1.02 -4.16
CA VAL A 73 -6.26 -0.69 -2.84
C VAL A 73 -7.07 0.44 -2.23
N GLU A 74 -7.24 0.39 -0.91
CA GLU A 74 -7.82 1.47 -0.13
C GLU A 74 -6.99 1.75 1.12
N LEU A 75 -7.04 3.02 1.52
CA LEU A 75 -6.40 3.53 2.72
C LEU A 75 -7.39 4.45 3.44
N SER A 76 -7.74 4.10 4.68
CA SER A 76 -8.76 4.80 5.47
C SER A 76 -8.14 5.46 6.71
N ASP A 77 -8.51 6.72 6.94
CA ASP A 77 -8.18 7.46 8.17
C ASP A 77 -9.29 7.30 9.21
N PRO A 78 -9.07 6.55 10.30
CA PRO A 78 -10.06 6.45 11.37
C PRO A 78 -10.30 7.76 12.14
N ALA A 79 -9.42 8.77 12.02
CA ALA A 79 -9.59 10.06 12.70
C ALA A 79 -10.57 10.99 11.96
N THR A 80 -10.63 10.90 10.63
CA THR A 80 -11.50 11.75 9.80
C THR A 80 -12.63 10.99 9.10
N ASP A 81 -12.58 9.65 9.12
CA ASP A 81 -13.45 8.75 8.34
C ASP A 81 -13.29 8.88 6.81
N ASP A 82 -12.22 9.55 6.36
CA ASP A 82 -11.90 9.66 4.95
C ASP A 82 -11.25 8.38 4.42
N THR A 83 -11.48 8.07 3.15
CA THR A 83 -10.83 6.95 2.46
C THR A 83 -10.39 7.33 1.06
N ILE A 84 -9.14 7.03 0.73
CA ILE A 84 -8.61 7.11 -0.63
C ILE A 84 -8.66 5.70 -1.23
N ARG A 85 -9.11 5.60 -2.48
CA ARG A 85 -9.21 4.33 -3.22
C ARG A 85 -8.58 4.47 -4.60
N LEU A 86 -7.93 3.40 -5.05
CA LEU A 86 -7.43 3.25 -6.41
C LEU A 86 -7.76 1.85 -6.90
N ALA A 87 -8.23 1.74 -8.14
CA ALA A 87 -8.41 0.48 -8.83
C ALA A 87 -7.88 0.60 -10.27
N TYR A 88 -7.31 -0.49 -10.79
CA TYR A 88 -6.85 -0.56 -12.17
C TYR A 88 -6.96 -1.98 -12.72
N GLU A 89 -7.11 -2.06 -14.04
CA GLU A 89 -7.02 -3.29 -14.83
C GLU A 89 -5.56 -3.47 -15.30
N VAL A 90 -5.06 -4.69 -15.21
CA VAL A 90 -3.76 -5.11 -15.73
C VAL A 90 -3.94 -5.62 -17.15
N ARG A 91 -3.19 -5.05 -18.08
CA ARG A 91 -3.20 -5.47 -19.49
C ARG A 91 -1.84 -6.08 -19.83
N PRO A 92 -1.79 -7.27 -20.43
CA PRO A 92 -0.54 -7.83 -20.92
C PRO A 92 0.15 -6.85 -21.87
N MET A 93 1.46 -6.70 -21.71
CA MET A 93 2.26 -5.97 -22.68
C MET A 93 2.28 -6.75 -24.02
N PRO A 94 2.38 -6.06 -25.16
CA PRO A 94 2.62 -6.73 -26.44
C PRO A 94 3.89 -7.60 -26.40
N GLU A 95 3.94 -8.62 -27.26
CA GLU A 95 5.13 -9.47 -27.40
C GLU A 95 6.36 -8.60 -27.72
N PRO A 96 7.51 -8.84 -27.06
CA PRO A 96 8.75 -8.15 -27.39
C PRO A 96 9.13 -8.35 -28.86
N ILE A 97 9.68 -7.32 -29.50
CA ILE A 97 10.26 -7.44 -30.84
C ILE A 97 11.66 -8.05 -30.68
N GLY A 98 11.87 -9.28 -31.14
CA GLY A 98 13.15 -9.99 -31.06
C GLY A 98 13.18 -11.26 -31.90
#